data_AF-A0P6P9-F1
#
_entry.id   AF-A0P6P9-F1
#
_cell.length_a   1.000
_cell.length_b   1.000
_cell.length_c   1.000
_cell.angle_alpha   90.00
_cell.angle_beta   90.00
_cell.angle_gamma   90.00
#
_symmetry.space_group_name_H-M   'P 1'
#
loop_
_entity.id
_entity.type
_entity.pdbx_description
1 polymer ?
#
loop_
_entity_poly.entity_id
_entity_poly.type
_entity_poly.pdbx_seq_one_letter_code
_entity_poly.pdbx_strand_id
1 'polypeptide(L)'
;MTNIDKEIKHRSRRGLLELDLFLSGFINKGSSMMGVDDKKRLLEFLMIDDMTMLDILQKKTNPLAAHKKIVLKIESFNANALQQSRKR
;
A
#
# COMPACT_ATOMS: atom_id res chain seq x y z
N MET A 1 -0.90 -19.74 -3.33
CA MET A 1 -0.98 -18.37 -3.88
C MET A 1 -2.45 -17.99 -3.94
N THR A 2 -2.94 -17.27 -2.93
CA THR A 2 -4.38 -17.04 -2.72
C THR A 2 -4.89 -16.02 -3.72
N ASN A 3 -6.15 -16.14 -4.17
CA ASN A 3 -6.72 -15.29 -5.23
C ASN A 3 -6.61 -13.78 -4.92
N ILE A 4 -6.69 -13.43 -3.63
CA ILE A 4 -6.57 -12.07 -3.10
C ILE A 4 -5.20 -11.44 -3.40
N ASP A 5 -4.10 -12.21 -3.35
CA ASP A 5 -2.76 -11.69 -3.64
C ASP A 5 -2.61 -11.31 -5.12
N LYS A 6 -3.23 -12.07 -6.02
CA LYS A 6 -3.25 -11.74 -7.45
C LYS A 6 -4.07 -10.49 -7.71
N GLU A 7 -5.21 -10.35 -7.04
CA GLU A 7 -6.08 -9.19 -7.20
C GLU A 7 -5.43 -7.90 -6.66
N ILE A 8 -4.79 -7.99 -5.50
CA ILE A 8 -3.98 -6.90 -4.92
C ILE A 8 -2.87 -6.47 -5.89
N LYS A 9 -2.12 -7.44 -6.45
CA LYS A 9 -1.04 -7.15 -7.40
C LYS A 9 -1.54 -6.58 -8.73
N HIS A 10 -2.75 -6.95 -9.15
CA HIS A 10 -3.37 -6.39 -10.34
C HIS A 10 -3.82 -4.95 -10.09
N ARG A 11 -4.52 -4.68 -8.98
CA ARG A 11 -5.00 -3.34 -8.62
C ARG A 11 -3.92 -2.37 -8.14
N SER A 12 -2.75 -2.89 -7.75
CA SER A 12 -1.60 -2.05 -7.42
C SER A 12 -0.90 -1.49 -8.65
N ARG A 13 -1.08 -2.09 -9.84
CA ARG A 13 -0.54 -1.55 -11.10
C ARG A 13 -1.43 -0.40 -11.57
N ARG A 14 -1.14 0.79 -11.07
CA ARG A 14 -1.87 2.02 -11.38
C ARG A 14 -1.09 2.84 -12.42
N GLY A 15 -1.78 3.77 -13.08
CA GLY A 15 -1.17 4.63 -14.10
C GLY A 15 -0.18 5.67 -13.55
N LEU A 16 -0.12 5.81 -12.22
CA LEU A 16 0.71 6.77 -11.52
C LEU A 16 2.00 6.12 -11.01
N LEU A 17 3.14 6.58 -11.55
CA LEU A 17 4.49 6.15 -11.16
C LEU A 17 4.76 6.34 -9.65
N GLU A 18 4.24 7.42 -9.06
CA GLU A 18 4.37 7.65 -7.61
C GLU A 18 3.67 6.53 -6.83
N LEU A 19 2.42 6.22 -7.16
CA LEU A 19 1.67 5.14 -6.51
C LEU A 19 2.35 3.80 -6.73
N ASP A 20 2.85 3.52 -7.93
CA ASP A 20 3.59 2.29 -8.20
C ASP A 20 4.85 2.22 -7.33
N LEU A 21 5.61 3.30 -7.15
CA LEU A 21 6.79 3.32 -6.28
C LEU A 21 6.43 3.05 -4.81
N PHE A 22 5.35 3.67 -4.32
CA PHE A 22 4.88 3.52 -2.93
C PHE A 22 4.28 2.13 -2.67
N LEU A 23 3.50 1.61 -3.62
CA LEU A 23 2.76 0.35 -3.48
C LEU A 23 3.61 -0.84 -3.88
N SER A 24 4.37 -0.81 -4.96
CA SER A 24 5.16 -1.96 -5.43
C SER A 24 6.16 -2.45 -4.39
N GLY A 25 6.77 -1.54 -3.61
CA GLY A 25 7.61 -1.90 -2.47
C GLY A 25 6.83 -2.65 -1.39
N PHE A 26 5.67 -2.10 -1.00
CA PHE A 26 4.80 -2.67 0.02
C PHE A 26 4.11 -3.97 -0.42
N ILE A 27 3.69 -4.07 -1.68
CA ILE A 27 2.98 -5.21 -2.25
C ILE A 27 3.94 -6.37 -2.46
N ASN A 28 5.17 -6.12 -2.92
CA ASN A 28 6.14 -7.20 -3.13
C ASN A 28 6.71 -7.79 -1.82
N LYS A 29 6.83 -7.00 -0.75
CA LYS A 29 7.42 -7.45 0.52
C LYS A 29 6.39 -7.62 1.66
N GLY A 30 5.40 -6.74 1.72
CA GLY A 30 4.38 -6.70 2.78
C GLY A 30 3.18 -7.62 2.55
N SER A 31 2.80 -7.91 1.29
CA SER A 31 1.67 -8.82 1.02
C SER A 31 1.91 -10.24 1.54
N SER A 32 3.15 -10.72 1.55
CA SER A 32 3.51 -12.01 2.15
C SER A 32 3.49 -12.02 3.68
N MET A 33 3.57 -10.86 4.33
CA MET A 33 3.58 -10.75 5.80
C MET A 33 2.21 -10.41 6.40
N MET A 34 1.20 -10.13 5.57
CA MET A 34 -0.14 -9.75 6.03
C MET A 34 -1.08 -10.93 6.19
N GLY A 35 -1.89 -10.91 7.26
CA GLY A 35 -3.00 -11.84 7.44
C GLY A 35 -4.12 -11.61 6.41
N VAL A 36 -5.02 -12.59 6.26
CA VAL A 36 -6.10 -12.54 5.26
C VAL A 36 -7.03 -11.32 5.44
N ASP A 37 -7.31 -10.93 6.69
CA ASP A 37 -8.13 -9.75 6.99
C ASP A 37 -7.45 -8.42 6.60
N ASP A 38 -6.14 -8.32 6.80
CA ASP A 38 -5.36 -7.17 6.36
C ASP A 38 -5.32 -7.06 4.83
N LYS A 39 -5.20 -8.20 4.14
CA LYS A 39 -5.25 -8.25 2.67
C LYS A 39 -6.59 -7.77 2.12
N LYS A 40 -7.70 -8.13 2.74
CA LYS A 40 -9.02 -7.62 2.36
C LYS A 40 -9.11 -6.10 2.52
N ARG A 41 -8.64 -5.56 3.64
CA ARG A 41 -8.62 -4.10 3.88
C ARG A 41 -7.70 -3.36 2.92
N LEU A 42 -6.58 -3.98 2.54
CA LEU A 42 -5.67 -3.46 1.52
C LEU A 42 -6.35 -3.46 0.15
N LEU A 43 -7.09 -4.51 -0.19
CA LEU A 43 -7.84 -4.58 -1.43
C LEU A 43 -8.90 -3.48 -1.49
N GLU A 44 -9.67 -3.27 -0.42
CA GLU A 44 -10.62 -2.14 -0.34
C GLU A 44 -9.93 -0.78 -0.49
N PHE A 45 -8.77 -0.60 0.13
CA PHE A 45 -7.96 0.59 -0.06
C PHE A 45 -7.54 0.75 -1.53
N LEU A 46 -7.13 -0.34 -2.20
CA LEU A 46 -6.83 -0.39 -3.63
C LEU A 46 -8.05 -0.26 -4.55
N MET A 47 -9.27 -0.10 -4.03
CA MET A 47 -10.45 0.27 -4.84
C MET A 47 -10.70 1.78 -4.88
N ILE A 48 -10.02 2.59 -4.06
CA ILE A 48 -10.19 4.05 -4.09
C ILE A 48 -9.47 4.68 -5.28
N ASP A 49 -9.89 5.89 -5.64
CA ASP A 49 -9.31 6.68 -6.73
C ASP A 49 -7.80 6.92 -6.56
N ASP A 50 -7.06 6.94 -7.67
CA ASP A 50 -5.60 7.13 -7.69
C ASP A 50 -5.19 8.45 -7.02
N MET A 51 -5.87 9.55 -7.32
CA MET A 51 -5.53 10.86 -6.74
C MET A 51 -5.81 10.89 -5.24
N THR A 52 -6.93 10.30 -4.81
CA THR A 52 -7.29 10.21 -3.39
C THR A 52 -6.29 9.34 -2.62
N MET A 53 -5.88 8.21 -3.22
CA MET A 53 -4.86 7.35 -2.63
C MET A 53 -3.53 8.08 -2.48
N LEU A 54 -3.12 8.82 -3.52
CA LEU A 54 -1.89 9.58 -3.50
C LEU A 54 -1.94 10.67 -2.42
N ASP A 55 -3.04 11.43 -2.33
CA ASP A 55 -3.22 12.44 -1.29
C ASP A 55 -3.16 11.84 0.13
N ILE A 56 -3.74 10.66 0.33
CA ILE A 56 -3.67 9.95 1.61
C ILE A 56 -2.22 9.53 1.93
N LEU A 57 -1.50 8.97 0.96
CA LEU A 57 -0.11 8.54 1.12
C LEU A 57 0.85 9.72 1.28
N GLN A 58 0.54 10.86 0.66
CA GLN A 58 1.26 12.13 0.79
C GLN A 58 0.86 12.90 2.07
N LYS A 59 0.00 12.34 2.93
CA LYS A 59 -0.53 12.98 4.15
C LYS A 59 -1.26 14.30 3.91
N LYS A 60 -1.69 14.55 2.67
CA LYS A 60 -2.53 15.70 2.29
C LYS A 60 -3.98 15.47 2.69
N THR A 61 -4.42 14.22 2.70
CA THR A 61 -5.79 13.83 3.08
C THR A 61 -5.78 12.80 4.21
N ASN A 62 -6.72 12.93 5.15
CA ASN A 62 -6.88 11.96 6.23
C ASN A 62 -7.54 10.67 5.71
N PRO A 63 -6.94 9.49 5.95
CA PRO A 63 -7.58 8.23 5.58
C PRO A 63 -8.83 7.98 6.43
N LEU A 64 -9.83 7.31 5.84
CA LEU A 64 -10.96 6.77 6.61
C LEU A 64 -10.45 5.88 7.76
N ALA A 65 -11.16 5.92 8.89
CA ALA A 65 -10.80 5.15 10.09
C ALA A 65 -10.59 3.65 9.81
N ALA A 66 -11.33 3.09 8.84
CA ALA A 66 -11.20 1.71 8.38
C ALA A 66 -9.83 1.40 7.73
N HIS A 67 -9.26 2.35 6.99
CA HIS A 67 -7.99 2.18 6.25
C HIS A 67 -6.79 2.75 6.99
N LYS A 68 -6.99 3.56 8.05
CA LYS A 68 -5.92 4.16 8.85
C LYS A 68 -4.87 3.14 9.32
N LYS A 69 -5.30 1.93 9.71
CA LYS A 69 -4.39 0.83 10.11
C LYS A 69 -3.48 0.37 8.95
N ILE A 70 -4.03 0.27 7.73
CA ILE A 70 -3.28 -0.15 6.54
C ILE A 70 -2.33 0.96 6.09
N VAL A 71 -2.79 2.21 6.07
CA VAL A 71 -1.97 3.37 5.72
C VAL A 71 -0.76 3.48 6.67
N LEU A 72 -0.96 3.36 7.98
CA LEU A 72 0.14 3.34 8.95
C LEU A 72 1.14 2.19 8.71
N LYS A 73 0.66 1.00 8.30
CA LYS A 73 1.55 -0.12 7.93
C LYS A 73 2.36 0.21 6.66
N ILE A 74 1.73 0.81 5.65
CA ILE A 74 2.41 1.23 4.41
C ILE A 74 3.46 2.30 4.72
N GLU A 75 3.11 3.32 5.50
CA GLU A 75 4.04 4.37 5.92
C GLU A 75 5.22 3.81 6.71
N SER A 76 4.96 2.94 7.69
CA SER A 76 6.01 2.31 8.50
C SER A 76 6.93 1.46 7.63
N PHE A 77 6.37 0.75 6.64
CA PHE A 77 7.15 -0.03 5.70
C PHE A 77 8.03 0.85 4.81
N ASN A 78 7.48 1.93 4.26
CA ASN A 78 8.23 2.87 3.41
C ASN A 78 9.30 3.64 4.18
N ALA A 79 9.03 4.04 5.43
CA ALA A 79 10.04 4.61 6.31
C ALA A 79 11.22 3.65 6.53
N ASN A 80 10.94 2.37 6.78
CA ASN A 80 11.98 1.35 6.92
C ASN A 80 12.72 1.06 5.60
N ALA A 81 12.01 1.02 4.47
CA ALA A 81 12.61 0.81 3.15
C ALA A 81 13.56 1.96 2.77
N LEU A 82 13.18 3.22 3.06
CA LEU A 82 14.02 4.40 2.87
C LEU A 82 15.28 4.34 3.76
N GLN A 83 15.15 3.91 5.02
CA GLN A 83 16.30 3.73 5.91
C GLN A 83 17.26 2.64 5.43
N GLN A 84 16.76 1.56 4.82
CA GLN A 84 17.61 0.53 4.23
C GLN A 84 18.34 1.00 2.96
N SER A 85 17.73 1.89 2.17
CA SER A 85 18.37 2.46 0.97
C SER A 85 19.51 3.44 1.31
N ARG A 86 19.44 4.12 2.46
CA ARG A 86 20.47 5.07 2.94
C ARG A 86 21.68 4.41 3.61
N LYS A 87 21.64 3.10 3.86
CA LYS A 87 22.74 2.33 4.47
C LYS A 87 23.64 1.63 3.44
N ARG A 88 23.49 1.94 2.15
CA ARG A 88 24.37 1.47 1.08
C ARG A 88 25.31 2.57 0.63
#